data_AF-A0A844EDV6-F1
#
_entry.id   AF-A0A844EDV6-F1
#
_cell.length_a   1.000
_cell.length_b   1.000
_cell.length_c   1.000
_cell.angle_alpha   90.00
_cell.angle_beta   90.00
_cell.angle_gamma   90.00
#
_symmetry.space_group_name_H-M   'P 1'
#
loop_
_entity.id
_entity.type
_entity.pdbx_description
1 polymer ?
#
loop_
_entity_poly.entity_id
_entity_poly.type
_entity_poly.pdbx_seq_one_letter_code
_entity_poly.pdbx_strand_id
1 'polypeptide(L)'
;RGRSGRQGDPGLSQFYLSLEDDLMRRFGSEKIKNFLEHLNVEGEDAVIRSKMITKQVESAQKRVEGNNYDSRKNVLQYDDVMRQQREVIYGERREVIDEQKDLKWVIMPMIQRTINRIVDLHTQGEKEDWDLQTILDFAISAMVSPDQISLEDFQGKSADEIKSMLMDL
;
A
#
# COMPACT_ATOMS: atom_id res chain seq x y z
N ARG A 1 -25.05 2.80 -29.27
CA ARG A 1 -26.33 3.07 -28.59
C ARG A 1 -26.54 4.56 -28.30
N GLY A 2 -25.86 5.17 -27.33
CA GLY A 2 -26.11 6.58 -26.96
C GLY A 2 -25.70 7.69 -27.94
N ARG A 3 -25.29 7.34 -29.17
CA ARG A 3 -24.91 8.29 -30.23
C ARG A 3 -25.93 8.42 -31.37
N SER A 4 -26.93 7.53 -31.42
CA SER A 4 -28.01 7.53 -32.42
C SER A 4 -29.32 7.98 -31.77
N GLY A 5 -30.24 8.59 -32.53
CA GLY A 5 -31.56 9.01 -32.06
C GLY A 5 -31.54 10.05 -30.94
N ARG A 6 -30.86 11.18 -31.15
CA ARG A 6 -30.83 12.29 -30.17
C ARG A 6 -32.14 13.07 -30.23
N GLN A 7 -32.58 13.64 -29.11
CA GLN A 7 -33.78 14.51 -29.03
C GLN A 7 -35.08 13.90 -29.57
N GLY A 8 -35.22 12.57 -29.53
CA GLY A 8 -36.41 11.87 -30.00
C GLY A 8 -36.36 11.48 -31.49
N ASP A 9 -35.25 11.78 -32.18
CA ASP A 9 -35.05 11.33 -33.55
C ASP A 9 -35.03 9.79 -33.66
N PRO A 10 -35.58 9.21 -34.73
CA PRO A 10 -35.43 7.78 -35.00
C PRO A 10 -33.96 7.37 -35.10
N GLY A 11 -33.61 6.20 -34.55
CA GLY A 11 -32.25 5.68 -34.58
C GLY A 11 -32.19 4.18 -34.33
N LEU A 12 -31.16 3.54 -34.88
CA LEU A 12 -30.90 2.11 -34.70
C LEU A 12 -29.43 1.89 -34.31
N SER A 13 -29.19 0.92 -33.42
CA SER A 13 -27.86 0.47 -33.06
C SER A 13 -27.87 -1.04 -33.05
N GLN A 14 -27.01 -1.64 -33.86
CA GLN A 14 -26.81 -3.08 -33.92
C GLN A 14 -25.37 -3.42 -33.51
N PHE A 15 -25.20 -4.55 -32.85
CA PHE A 15 -23.88 -5.07 -32.47
C PHE A 15 -23.60 -6.31 -33.32
N TYR A 16 -22.38 -6.37 -33.82
CA TYR A 16 -21.81 -7.53 -34.49
C TYR A 16 -20.65 -8.01 -33.63
N LEU A 17 -20.59 -9.31 -33.41
CA LEU A 17 -19.60 -9.96 -32.57
C LEU A 17 -19.17 -11.24 -33.29
N SER A 18 -17.88 -11.53 -33.28
CA SER A 18 -17.38 -12.83 -33.68
C SER A 18 -17.20 -13.71 -32.46
N LEU A 19 -17.45 -15.00 -32.61
CA LEU A 19 -17.12 -15.98 -31.59
C LEU A 19 -15.60 -16.15 -31.42
N GLU A 20 -14.80 -15.63 -32.36
CA GLU A 20 -13.35 -15.55 -32.28
C GLU A 20 -12.83 -14.30 -31.57
N ASP A 21 -13.69 -13.36 -31.19
CA ASP A 21 -13.26 -12.14 -30.52
C ASP A 21 -12.58 -12.45 -29.18
N ASP A 22 -11.64 -11.61 -28.75
CA ASP A 22 -10.87 -11.82 -27.51
C ASP A 22 -11.75 -12.02 -26.27
N LEU A 23 -12.90 -11.32 -26.21
CA LEU A 23 -13.89 -11.51 -25.15
C LEU A 23 -14.41 -12.95 -25.13
N MET A 24 -14.75 -13.48 -26.31
CA MET A 24 -15.28 -14.84 -26.47
C MET A 24 -14.20 -15.91 -26.32
N ARG A 25 -12.97 -15.65 -26.74
CA ARG A 25 -11.84 -16.56 -26.53
C ARG A 25 -11.48 -16.70 -25.05
N ARG A 26 -11.46 -15.60 -24.30
CA ARG A 26 -11.05 -15.57 -22.89
C ARG A 26 -12.15 -16.03 -21.94
N PHE A 27 -13.42 -15.79 -22.28
CA PHE A 27 -14.56 -16.05 -21.38
C PHE A 27 -15.64 -16.95 -21.98
N GLY A 28 -15.42 -17.45 -23.19
CA GLY A 28 -16.29 -18.45 -23.81
C GLY A 28 -16.26 -19.73 -23.01
N SER A 29 -17.42 -20.13 -22.48
CA SER A 29 -17.59 -21.45 -21.91
C SER A 29 -17.30 -22.53 -22.96
N GLU A 30 -16.87 -23.71 -22.53
CA GLU A 30 -16.68 -24.90 -23.38
C GLU A 30 -17.89 -25.17 -24.31
N LYS A 31 -19.10 -24.87 -23.83
CA LYS A 31 -20.35 -24.94 -24.59
C LYS A 31 -20.39 -24.05 -25.84
N ILE A 32 -19.72 -22.90 -25.84
CA ILE A 32 -19.67 -21.98 -26.98
C ILE A 32 -18.66 -22.48 -28.02
N LYS A 33 -17.55 -23.06 -27.57
CA LYS A 33 -16.56 -23.70 -28.46
C LYS A 33 -17.19 -24.89 -29.18
N ASN A 34 -17.87 -25.77 -28.46
CA ASN A 34 -18.55 -26.92 -29.06
C ASN A 34 -19.64 -26.47 -30.04
N PHE A 35 -20.39 -25.41 -29.72
CA PHE A 35 -21.39 -24.86 -30.63
C PHE A 35 -20.76 -24.25 -31.90
N LEU A 36 -19.60 -23.59 -31.78
CA LEU A 36 -18.85 -23.04 -32.91
C LEU A 36 -18.34 -24.13 -33.85
N GLU A 37 -17.83 -25.23 -33.29
CA GLU A 37 -17.42 -26.39 -34.08
C GLU A 37 -18.56 -26.98 -34.90
N HIS A 38 -19.78 -27.04 -34.34
CA HIS A 38 -20.95 -27.52 -35.07
C HIS A 38 -21.40 -26.56 -36.18
N LEU A 39 -21.27 -25.25 -35.98
CA LEU A 39 -21.64 -24.25 -36.99
C LEU A 39 -20.63 -24.13 -38.12
N ASN A 40 -19.34 -24.32 -37.87
CA ASN A 40 -18.33 -24.39 -38.93
C ASN A 40 -18.60 -25.54 -39.92
N VAL A 41 -19.39 -26.55 -39.52
CA VAL A 41 -19.85 -27.63 -40.40
C VAL A 41 -21.04 -27.20 -41.28
N GLU A 42 -21.82 -26.18 -40.87
CA GLU A 42 -22.99 -25.66 -41.61
C GLU A 42 -22.64 -24.53 -42.61
N GLY A 43 -21.42 -23.98 -42.56
CA GLY A 43 -20.88 -22.97 -43.50
C GLY A 43 -20.51 -21.63 -42.85
N GLU A 44 -19.53 -20.92 -43.43
CA GLU A 44 -18.89 -19.72 -42.83
C GLU A 44 -19.79 -18.47 -42.74
N ASP A 45 -20.91 -18.42 -43.47
CA ASP A 45 -21.82 -17.26 -43.55
C ASP A 45 -23.01 -17.31 -42.56
N ALA A 46 -23.03 -18.28 -41.65
CA ALA A 46 -24.15 -18.47 -40.73
C ALA A 46 -24.26 -17.36 -39.68
N VAL A 47 -25.30 -16.52 -39.77
CA VAL A 47 -25.57 -15.46 -38.78
C VAL A 47 -26.36 -16.00 -37.59
N ILE A 48 -25.73 -15.98 -36.41
CA ILE A 48 -26.34 -16.50 -35.18
C ILE A 48 -27.12 -15.40 -34.45
N ARG A 49 -28.43 -15.62 -34.23
CA ARG A 49 -29.29 -14.75 -33.40
C ARG A 49 -29.91 -15.55 -32.26
N SER A 50 -29.09 -16.01 -31.32
CA SER A 50 -29.53 -16.79 -30.16
C SER A 50 -29.52 -15.96 -28.88
N LYS A 51 -30.68 -15.89 -28.21
CA LYS A 51 -30.80 -15.27 -26.86
C LYS A 51 -29.89 -15.92 -25.83
N MET A 52 -29.60 -17.23 -25.97
CA MET A 52 -28.69 -17.94 -25.09
C MET A 52 -27.26 -17.42 -25.23
N ILE A 53 -26.79 -17.22 -26.48
CA ILE A 53 -25.45 -16.69 -26.72
C ILE A 53 -25.35 -15.24 -26.24
N THR A 54 -26.34 -14.40 -26.51
CA THR A 54 -26.35 -13.02 -25.98
C THR A 54 -26.19 -12.97 -24.45
N LYS A 55 -26.87 -13.85 -23.70
CA LYS A 55 -26.72 -13.94 -22.23
C LYS A 55 -25.31 -14.38 -21.81
N GLN A 56 -24.68 -15.26 -22.58
CA GLN A 56 -23.30 -15.68 -22.30
C GLN A 56 -22.30 -14.55 -22.54
N VAL A 57 -22.48 -13.77 -23.62
CA VAL A 57 -21.65 -12.58 -23.89
C VAL A 57 -21.79 -11.56 -22.75
N GLU A 58 -23.02 -11.29 -22.30
CA GLU A 58 -23.28 -10.40 -21.16
C GLU A 58 -22.60 -10.91 -19.88
N SER A 59 -22.65 -12.22 -19.62
CA SER A 59 -22.02 -12.85 -18.46
C SER A 59 -20.48 -12.75 -18.53
N ALA A 60 -19.91 -12.97 -19.71
CA ALA A 60 -18.48 -12.76 -19.96
C ALA A 60 -18.07 -11.31 -19.69
N GLN A 61 -18.85 -10.34 -20.18
CA GLN A 61 -18.59 -8.92 -19.95
C GLN A 61 -18.64 -8.57 -18.46
N LYS A 62 -19.65 -9.04 -17.72
CA LYS A 62 -19.74 -8.84 -16.26
C LYS A 62 -18.54 -9.40 -15.50
N ARG A 63 -18.00 -10.54 -15.94
CA ARG A 63 -16.77 -11.12 -15.35
C ARG A 63 -15.55 -10.26 -15.63
N VAL A 64 -15.39 -9.74 -16.85
CA VAL A 64 -14.29 -8.81 -17.19
C VAL A 64 -14.38 -7.55 -16.33
N GLU A 65 -15.57 -6.97 -16.21
CA GLU A 65 -15.80 -5.80 -15.37
C GLU A 65 -15.52 -6.09 -13.90
N GLY A 66 -15.93 -7.26 -13.40
CA GLY A 66 -15.60 -7.74 -12.05
C GLY A 66 -14.09 -7.89 -11.82
N ASN A 67 -13.38 -8.56 -12.73
CA ASN A 67 -11.92 -8.72 -12.64
C ASN A 67 -11.20 -7.37 -12.66
N ASN A 68 -11.66 -6.42 -13.48
CA ASN A 68 -11.10 -5.07 -13.51
C ASN A 68 -11.39 -4.31 -12.21
N TYR A 69 -12.59 -4.47 -11.64
CA TYR A 69 -12.96 -3.90 -10.35
C TYR A 69 -12.05 -4.44 -9.24
N ASP A 70 -11.91 -5.77 -9.15
CA ASP A 70 -11.05 -6.41 -8.14
C ASP A 70 -9.59 -6.01 -8.31
N SER A 71 -9.09 -5.94 -9.55
CA SER A 71 -7.73 -5.46 -9.83
C SER A 71 -7.52 -4.03 -9.32
N ARG A 72 -8.47 -3.12 -9.59
CA ARG A 72 -8.40 -1.74 -9.09
C ARG A 72 -8.52 -1.67 -7.57
N LYS A 73 -9.38 -2.48 -6.97
CA LYS A 73 -9.53 -2.58 -5.52
C LYS A 73 -8.22 -3.01 -4.86
N ASN A 74 -7.55 -4.03 -5.39
CA ASN A 74 -6.27 -4.48 -4.88
C ASN A 74 -5.21 -3.38 -4.99
N VAL A 75 -5.10 -2.72 -6.14
CA VAL A 75 -4.18 -1.58 -6.32
C VAL A 75 -4.47 -0.46 -5.31
N LEU A 76 -5.74 -0.12 -5.10
CA LEU A 76 -6.15 0.89 -4.12
C LEU A 76 -5.76 0.48 -2.69
N GLN A 77 -5.95 -0.78 -2.31
CA GLN A 77 -5.58 -1.27 -0.97
C GLN A 77 -4.07 -1.17 -0.71
N TYR A 78 -3.24 -1.48 -1.72
CA TYR A 78 -1.79 -1.27 -1.61
C TYR A 78 -1.43 0.21 -1.53
N ASP A 79 -2.10 1.07 -2.31
CA ASP A 79 -1.86 2.51 -2.23
C ASP A 79 -2.36 3.09 -0.91
N ASP A 80 -3.41 2.57 -0.28
CA ASP A 80 -3.90 3.08 1.01
C ASP A 80 -2.84 3.00 2.11
N VAL A 81 -2.04 1.92 2.14
CA VAL A 81 -0.90 1.80 3.05
C VAL A 81 0.14 2.87 2.75
N MET A 82 0.51 3.02 1.47
CA MET A 82 1.49 4.03 1.05
C MET A 82 0.98 5.46 1.28
N ARG A 83 -0.31 5.70 1.10
CA ARG A 83 -0.96 7.00 1.27
C ARG A 83 -0.92 7.41 2.73
N GLN A 84 -1.26 6.53 3.67
CA GLN A 84 -1.17 6.82 5.09
C GLN A 84 0.26 7.18 5.51
N GLN A 85 1.26 6.44 5.00
CA GLN A 85 2.66 6.78 5.24
C GLN A 85 3.05 8.14 4.63
N ARG A 86 2.62 8.42 3.39
CA ARG A 86 2.87 9.72 2.73
C ARG A 86 2.22 10.87 3.49
N GLU A 87 1.01 10.70 3.99
CA GLU A 87 0.30 11.73 4.77
C GLU A 87 1.10 12.12 6.02
N VAL A 88 1.60 11.14 6.77
CA VAL A 88 2.45 11.40 7.95
C VAL A 88 3.76 12.09 7.55
N ILE A 89 4.53 11.49 6.65
CA ILE A 89 5.86 12.01 6.28
C ILE A 89 5.76 13.39 5.63
N TYR A 90 4.77 13.63 4.77
CA TYR A 90 4.61 14.94 4.13
C TYR A 90 4.03 15.97 5.09
N GLY A 91 3.24 15.55 6.08
CA GLY A 91 2.80 16.39 7.20
C GLY A 91 4.00 16.87 8.02
N GLU A 92 4.77 15.94 8.58
CA GLU A 92 5.97 16.25 9.38
C GLU A 92 6.99 17.09 8.58
N ARG A 93 7.22 16.74 7.31
CA ARG A 93 8.12 17.51 6.44
C ARG A 93 7.62 18.94 6.25
N ARG A 94 6.32 19.14 6.10
CA ARG A 94 5.75 20.48 5.94
C ARG A 94 5.88 21.31 7.21
N GLU A 95 5.63 20.71 8.37
CA GLU A 95 5.86 21.37 9.67
C GLU A 95 7.30 21.88 9.79
N VAL A 96 8.28 21.06 9.40
CA VAL A 96 9.69 21.44 9.39
C VAL A 96 10.01 22.57 8.39
N ILE A 97 9.41 22.55 7.20
CA ILE A 97 9.65 23.57 6.16
C ILE A 97 8.99 24.91 6.54
N ASP A 98 7.81 24.88 7.15
CA ASP A 98 7.02 26.07 7.44
C ASP A 98 7.45 26.76 8.75
N GLU A 99 8.14 26.06 9.65
CA GLU A 99 8.65 26.60 10.92
C GLU A 99 9.65 27.76 10.70
N GLN A 100 9.49 28.83 11.47
CA GLN A 100 10.27 30.08 11.32
C GLN A 100 11.18 30.37 12.52
N LYS A 101 10.98 29.69 13.66
CA LYS A 101 11.72 29.96 14.90
C LYS A 101 12.71 28.85 15.24
N ASP A 102 12.20 27.75 15.77
CA ASP A 102 12.99 26.61 16.20
C ASP A 102 12.19 25.31 16.06
N LEU A 103 12.92 24.21 15.91
CA LEU A 103 12.37 22.85 15.82
C LEU A 103 12.64 22.05 17.10
N LYS A 104 12.94 22.71 18.22
CA LYS A 104 13.30 22.01 19.46
C LYS A 104 12.15 21.13 19.93
N TRP A 105 10.92 21.59 19.75
CA TRP A 105 9.71 20.84 20.07
C TRP A 105 9.51 19.58 19.21
N VAL A 106 10.09 19.52 18.00
CA VAL A 106 10.08 18.33 17.13
C VAL A 106 11.24 17.39 17.49
N ILE A 107 12.45 17.95 17.62
CA ILE A 107 13.70 17.19 17.75
C ILE A 107 13.85 16.59 19.15
N MET A 108 13.53 17.32 20.23
CA MET A 108 13.72 16.82 21.60
C MET A 108 12.91 15.55 21.89
N PRO A 109 11.63 15.44 21.49
CA PRO A 109 10.91 14.17 21.61
C PRO A 109 11.52 13.02 20.79
N MET A 110 12.14 13.29 19.64
CA MET A 110 12.82 12.26 18.83
C MET A 110 14.08 11.75 19.54
N ILE A 111 14.86 12.66 20.14
CA ILE A 111 16.03 12.32 20.96
C ILE A 111 15.58 11.48 22.15
N GLN A 112 14.58 11.94 22.92
CA GLN A 112 14.06 11.24 24.08
C GLN A 112 13.58 9.82 23.74
N ARG A 113 12.81 9.65 22.66
CA ARG A 113 12.39 8.31 22.20
C ARG A 113 13.56 7.41 21.84
N THR A 114 14.63 7.97 21.28
CA THR A 114 15.83 7.21 20.90
C THR A 114 16.60 6.77 22.14
N ILE A 115 16.83 7.69 23.09
CA ILE A 115 17.48 7.39 24.38
C ILE A 115 16.69 6.31 25.11
N ASN A 116 15.37 6.49 25.27
CA ASN A 116 14.52 5.51 25.94
C ASN A 116 14.65 4.13 25.29
N ARG A 117 14.55 4.05 23.96
CA ARG A 117 14.66 2.77 23.23
C ARG A 117 16.01 2.09 23.44
N ILE A 118 17.11 2.84 23.42
CA ILE A 118 18.45 2.27 23.63
C ILE A 118 18.61 1.81 25.08
N VAL A 119 18.34 2.69 26.05
CA VAL A 119 18.47 2.34 27.47
C VAL A 119 17.58 1.16 27.81
N ASP A 120 16.29 1.20 27.43
CA ASP A 120 15.36 0.10 27.69
C ASP A 120 15.86 -1.21 27.10
N LEU A 121 16.38 -1.23 25.87
CA LEU A 121 16.88 -2.45 25.25
C LEU A 121 18.08 -3.06 26.00
N HIS A 122 18.94 -2.22 26.59
CA HIS A 122 20.20 -2.64 27.23
C HIS A 122 20.14 -2.73 28.76
N THR A 123 19.01 -2.36 29.37
CA THR A 123 18.76 -2.51 30.82
C THR A 123 17.62 -3.48 31.11
N GLN A 124 17.48 -4.54 30.30
CA GLN A 124 16.51 -5.62 30.55
C GLN A 124 17.06 -6.59 31.60
N GLY A 125 16.18 -7.12 32.46
CA GLY A 125 16.57 -8.11 33.48
C GLY A 125 17.27 -7.52 34.70
N GLU A 126 18.07 -8.33 35.38
CA GLU A 126 18.81 -7.95 36.58
C GLU A 126 19.94 -6.97 36.24
N LYS A 127 20.31 -6.10 37.18
CA LYS A 127 21.33 -5.06 36.97
C LYS A 127 22.70 -5.60 36.56
N GLU A 128 23.00 -6.84 36.93
CA GLU A 128 24.26 -7.53 36.61
C GLU A 128 24.38 -7.87 35.12
N ASP A 129 23.24 -8.02 34.44
CA ASP A 129 23.14 -8.35 33.01
C ASP A 129 23.05 -7.11 32.12
N TRP A 130 23.03 -5.90 32.70
CA TRP A 130 22.89 -4.66 31.94
C TRP A 130 24.14 -4.37 31.11
N ASP A 131 23.93 -4.06 29.83
CA ASP A 131 24.99 -3.69 28.91
C ASP A 131 25.18 -2.17 28.89
N LEU A 132 25.81 -1.66 29.95
CA LEU A 132 26.12 -0.23 30.10
C LEU A 132 27.15 0.27 29.08
N GLN A 133 28.00 -0.63 28.56
CA GLN A 133 29.00 -0.27 27.57
C GLN A 133 28.35 0.15 26.26
N THR A 134 27.33 -0.58 25.79
CA THR A 134 26.62 -0.21 24.56
C THR A 134 25.88 1.13 24.72
N ILE A 135 25.37 1.45 25.91
CA ILE A 135 24.75 2.75 26.20
C ILE A 135 25.81 3.88 26.13
N LEU A 136 27.01 3.65 26.67
CA LEU A 136 28.13 4.59 26.58
C LEU A 136 28.53 4.83 25.12
N ASP A 137 28.73 3.76 24.35
CA ASP A 137 29.13 3.84 22.95
C ASP A 137 28.10 4.59 22.10
N PHE A 138 26.80 4.41 22.40
CA PHE A 138 25.73 5.20 21.81
C PHE A 138 25.85 6.70 22.15
N ALA A 139 26.03 7.04 23.44
CA ALA A 139 26.16 8.42 23.87
C ALA A 139 27.35 9.12 23.21
N ILE A 140 28.51 8.46 23.15
CA ILE A 140 29.74 9.00 22.55
C ILE A 140 29.60 9.14 21.02
N SER A 141 28.91 8.21 20.35
CA SER A 141 28.79 8.23 18.89
C SER A 141 27.73 9.23 18.39
N ALA A 142 26.66 9.45 19.17
CA ALA A 142 25.49 10.18 18.70
C ALA A 142 25.19 11.49 19.44
N MET A 143 25.75 11.69 20.64
CA MET A 143 25.32 12.79 21.53
C MET A 143 26.46 13.70 22.00
N VAL A 144 27.56 13.13 22.50
CA VAL A 144 28.61 13.87 23.21
C VAL A 144 30.01 13.40 22.83
N SER A 145 31.03 14.20 23.13
CA SER A 145 32.42 13.80 22.93
C SER A 145 32.85 12.71 23.94
N PRO A 146 33.84 11.85 23.60
CA PRO A 146 34.28 10.75 24.47
C PRO A 146 34.77 11.16 25.88
N ASP A 147 35.16 12.41 26.07
CA ASP A 147 35.66 12.96 27.32
C ASP A 147 34.56 13.48 28.26
N GLN A 148 33.30 13.55 27.81
CA GLN A 148 32.19 14.11 28.58
C GLN A 148 31.40 13.08 29.38
N ILE A 149 31.57 11.79 29.10
CA ILE A 149 30.82 10.72 29.73
C ILE A 149 31.68 9.46 29.84
N SER A 150 31.49 8.73 30.93
CA SER A 150 32.22 7.51 31.25
C SER A 150 31.27 6.42 31.73
N LEU A 151 31.77 5.17 31.77
CA LEU A 151 30.98 4.05 32.26
C LEU A 151 30.62 4.17 33.75
N GLU A 152 31.46 4.87 34.51
CA GLU A 152 31.27 5.13 35.95
C GLU A 152 30.03 5.99 36.20
N ASP A 153 29.66 6.85 35.25
CA ASP A 153 28.49 7.73 35.36
C ASP A 153 27.16 6.97 35.34
N PHE A 154 27.15 5.72 34.87
CA PHE A 154 25.95 4.87 34.83
C PHE A 154 25.86 3.91 36.02
N GLN A 155 26.96 3.64 36.71
CA GLN A 155 26.99 2.64 37.77
C GLN A 155 26.09 3.03 38.95
N GLY A 156 25.33 2.06 39.46
CA GLY A 156 24.42 2.26 40.59
C GLY A 156 23.10 2.95 40.25
N LYS A 157 22.99 3.64 39.11
CA LYS A 157 21.77 4.28 38.65
C LYS A 157 20.71 3.27 38.21
N SER A 158 19.46 3.70 38.25
CA SER A 158 18.33 3.05 37.60
C SER A 158 18.26 3.43 36.11
N ALA A 159 17.53 2.65 35.32
CA ALA A 159 17.33 2.93 33.90
C ALA A 159 16.73 4.33 33.67
N ASP A 160 15.81 4.76 34.53
CA ASP A 160 15.17 6.08 34.40
C ASP A 160 16.13 7.23 34.77
N GLU A 161 16.99 7.04 35.76
CA GLU A 161 18.05 8.02 36.08
C GLU A 161 19.08 8.13 34.94
N ILE A 162 19.41 7.01 34.27
CA ILE A 162 20.27 7.02 33.09
C ILE A 162 19.60 7.79 31.94
N LYS A 163 18.30 7.55 31.68
CA LYS A 163 17.55 8.28 30.64
C LYS A 163 17.50 9.78 30.92
N SER A 164 17.22 10.18 32.16
CA SER A 164 17.19 11.59 32.56
C SER A 164 18.56 12.23 32.43
N MET A 165 19.61 11.56 32.89
CA MET A 165 20.99 12.06 32.72
C MET A 165 21.32 12.28 31.25
N LEU A 166 21.05 11.30 30.39
CA LEU A 166 21.35 11.42 28.95
C LEU A 166 20.54 12.56 28.29
N MET A 167 19.33 12.84 28.76
CA MET A 167 18.51 13.96 28.26
C MET A 167 19.03 15.34 28.67
N ASP A 168 19.80 15.42 29.76
CA ASP A 168 20.32 16.67 30.32
C ASP A 168 21.75 17.01 29.82
N LEU A 169 22.39 16.11 29.08
CA LEU A 169 23.67 16.34 28.39
C LEU A 169 23.54 17.35 27.25
#